data_AF-A0A8T1TQC0-F1
#
_entry.id   AF-A0A8T1TQC0-F1
#
_cell.length_a   1.000
_cell.length_b   1.000
_cell.length_c   1.000
_cell.angle_alpha   90.00
_cell.angle_beta   90.00
_cell.angle_gamma   90.00
#
_symmetry.space_group_name_H-M   'P 1'
#
loop_
_entity.id
_entity.type
_entity.pdbx_description
1 polymer ?
#
loop_
_entity_poly.entity_id
_entity_poly.type
_entity_poly.pdbx_seq_one_letter_code
_entity_poly.pdbx_strand_id
1 'polypeptide(L)'
;MLNLYPPANHAVHNGATLNFAPDIDQACQVIHHACKGLGTDEKALIAALGARSADQRYLISVRYQQLYGKELFKVLKGETSGDFGHLLQLIARPLPEAEAAIIRKATKGLGTKEKLLYPIIMGRTNVELAILRKTYYEKYGHDLGSTLDGELSGDLKKVFLASLQAPLEQFNPALHTPQRAEADAHALYKAGQGRLGTDERTFINILVTSPPQHLRAVNEAYVHKCKSDLIKAVKKEFSGDAEDALLFLVRMALEPLEVISGLFEKTMKGFGTDEDALSAALVRYHMILNDIRPVYKKKYGKELRGRIHGEVSGDYKKLLLAVFDAPNY
;
A
#
# COMPACT_ATOMS: atom_id res chain seq x y z
N MET A 1 12.42 1.30 -4.87
CA MET A 1 11.11 1.35 -4.19
C MET A 1 11.20 0.44 -2.97
N LEU A 2 10.31 0.60 -1.99
CA LEU A 2 10.26 -0.32 -0.84
C LEU A 2 9.74 -1.69 -1.31
N ASN A 3 10.25 -2.78 -0.73
CA ASN A 3 9.62 -4.10 -0.80
C ASN A 3 8.74 -4.24 0.44
N LEU A 4 7.43 -4.25 0.24
CA LEU A 4 6.41 -4.32 1.28
C LEU A 4 5.84 -5.73 1.42
N TYR A 5 5.93 -6.56 0.38
CA TYR A 5 5.49 -7.95 0.43
C TYR A 5 6.42 -8.78 1.31
N PRO A 6 5.86 -9.52 2.29
CA PRO A 6 6.66 -10.39 3.14
C PRO A 6 7.45 -11.43 2.32
N PRO A 7 8.63 -11.89 2.80
CA PRO A 7 9.44 -12.89 2.11
C PRO A 7 8.67 -14.15 1.69
N ALA A 8 7.71 -14.61 2.50
CA ALA A 8 6.87 -15.76 2.17
C ALA A 8 6.09 -15.57 0.86
N ASN A 9 5.60 -14.35 0.59
CA ASN A 9 4.90 -14.04 -0.66
C ASN A 9 5.81 -14.17 -1.88
N HIS A 10 7.06 -13.68 -1.78
CA HIS A 10 8.04 -13.83 -2.85
C HIS A 10 8.46 -15.30 -3.05
N ALA A 11 8.67 -16.04 -1.96
CA ALA A 11 9.04 -17.45 -2.02
C ALA A 11 7.96 -18.29 -2.72
N VAL A 12 6.69 -18.11 -2.35
CA VAL A 12 5.57 -18.82 -2.99
C VAL A 12 5.37 -18.39 -4.44
N HIS A 13 5.54 -17.11 -4.75
CA HIS A 13 5.52 -16.64 -6.14
C HIS A 13 6.58 -17.35 -7.00
N ASN A 14 7.73 -17.67 -6.41
CA ASN A 14 8.83 -18.39 -7.04
C ASN A 14 8.74 -19.92 -6.91
N GLY A 15 7.58 -20.47 -6.49
CA GLY A 15 7.32 -21.91 -6.45
C GLY A 15 7.79 -22.63 -5.19
N ALA A 16 8.17 -21.92 -4.12
CA ALA A 16 8.52 -22.55 -2.86
C ALA A 16 7.28 -23.18 -2.19
N THR A 17 7.50 -24.30 -1.48
CA THR A 17 6.48 -24.93 -0.64
C THR A 17 6.52 -24.32 0.76
N LEU A 18 5.35 -24.11 1.36
CA LEU A 18 5.22 -23.56 2.71
C LEU A 18 5.37 -24.67 3.76
N ASN A 19 6.09 -24.34 4.83
CA ASN A 19 6.19 -25.18 6.03
C ASN A 19 5.40 -24.51 7.16
N PHE A 20 4.67 -25.32 7.93
CA PHE A 20 3.84 -24.83 9.04
C PHE A 20 4.42 -25.33 10.37
N ALA A 21 4.85 -24.39 11.20
CA ALA A 21 5.28 -24.70 12.56
C ALA A 21 4.05 -25.02 13.45
N PRO A 22 4.23 -25.77 14.57
CA PRO A 22 3.11 -26.16 15.43
C PRO A 22 2.28 -25.00 15.97
N ASP A 23 2.87 -23.83 16.17
CA ASP A 23 2.18 -22.63 16.64
C ASP A 23 1.20 -22.06 15.60
N ILE A 24 1.44 -22.30 14.30
CA ILE A 24 0.49 -21.97 13.22
C ILE A 24 -0.76 -22.84 13.32
N ASP A 25 -0.59 -24.16 13.51
CA ASP A 25 -1.72 -25.09 13.68
C ASP A 25 -2.52 -24.75 14.94
N GLN A 26 -1.83 -24.41 16.04
CA GLN A 26 -2.47 -23.95 17.27
C GLN A 26 -3.27 -22.66 17.05
N ALA A 27 -2.72 -21.67 16.33
CA ALA A 27 -3.44 -20.45 16.01
C ALA A 27 -4.70 -20.74 15.17
N CYS A 28 -4.61 -21.63 14.18
CA CYS A 28 -5.78 -22.06 13.39
C CYS A 28 -6.87 -22.70 14.28
N GLN A 29 -6.49 -23.55 15.23
CA GLN A 29 -7.42 -24.17 16.18
C GLN A 29 -8.09 -23.16 17.11
N VAL A 30 -7.31 -22.21 17.67
CA VAL A 30 -7.85 -21.13 18.51
C VAL A 30 -8.88 -20.32 17.73
N ILE A 31 -8.57 -19.93 16.49
CA ILE A 31 -9.51 -19.20 15.63
C ILE A 31 -10.77 -20.04 15.37
N HIS A 32 -10.61 -21.31 15.02
CA HIS A 32 -11.74 -22.19 14.74
C HIS A 32 -12.69 -22.32 15.95
N HIS A 33 -12.14 -22.40 17.16
CA HIS A 33 -12.93 -22.44 18.39
C HIS A 33 -13.55 -21.09 18.74
N ALA A 34 -12.84 -19.98 18.50
CA ALA A 34 -13.36 -18.62 18.74
C ALA A 34 -14.59 -18.28 17.88
N CYS A 35 -14.75 -18.94 16.73
CA CYS A 35 -15.88 -18.79 15.81
C CYS A 35 -16.94 -19.90 15.93
N LYS A 36 -16.90 -20.72 16.99
CA LYS A 36 -17.83 -21.85 17.15
C LYS A 36 -18.95 -21.51 18.14
N GLY A 37 -20.20 -21.68 17.71
CA GLY A 37 -21.39 -21.56 18.56
C GLY A 37 -22.11 -20.23 18.36
N LEU A 38 -22.80 -19.76 19.40
CA LEU A 38 -23.46 -18.46 19.38
C LEU A 38 -22.48 -17.38 19.85
N GLY A 39 -22.26 -16.37 19.00
CA GLY A 39 -21.30 -15.30 19.24
C GLY A 39 -19.88 -15.66 18.79
N THR A 40 -18.95 -14.72 19.00
CA THR A 40 -17.55 -14.85 18.59
C THR A 40 -16.67 -14.39 19.74
N ASP A 41 -15.54 -15.07 20.00
CA ASP A 41 -14.56 -14.63 21.01
C ASP A 41 -13.55 -13.66 20.39
N GLU A 42 -13.86 -12.35 20.40
CA GLU A 42 -13.00 -11.32 19.81
C GLU A 42 -11.62 -11.26 20.47
N LYS A 43 -11.53 -11.55 21.77
CA LYS A 43 -10.27 -11.55 22.50
C LYS A 43 -9.34 -12.67 22.02
N ALA A 44 -9.89 -13.87 21.82
CA ALA A 44 -9.15 -14.99 21.25
C ALA A 44 -8.69 -14.70 19.81
N LEU A 45 -9.54 -14.06 18.98
CA LEU A 45 -9.16 -13.65 17.62
C LEU A 45 -8.02 -12.62 17.63
N ILE A 46 -8.07 -11.62 18.50
CA ILE A 46 -6.98 -10.63 18.65
C ILE A 46 -5.68 -11.32 19.08
N ALA A 47 -5.73 -12.25 20.02
CA ALA A 47 -4.54 -12.98 20.46
C ALA A 47 -3.96 -13.90 19.37
N ALA A 48 -4.82 -14.55 18.59
CA ALA A 48 -4.40 -15.48 17.56
C ALA A 48 -3.83 -14.79 16.31
N LEU A 49 -4.36 -13.63 15.92
CA LEU A 49 -3.95 -12.92 14.70
C LEU A 49 -3.21 -11.61 14.97
N GLY A 50 -3.70 -10.79 15.92
CA GLY A 50 -3.18 -9.44 16.15
C GLY A 50 -1.72 -9.43 16.57
N ALA A 51 -1.30 -10.35 17.44
CA ALA A 51 0.07 -10.42 17.96
C ALA A 51 1.08 -11.12 17.03
N ARG A 52 0.67 -11.54 15.84
CA ARG A 52 1.49 -12.32 14.89
C ARG A 52 2.14 -11.43 13.86
N SER A 53 3.32 -11.79 13.37
CA SER A 53 3.95 -11.09 12.25
C SER A 53 3.14 -11.23 10.95
N ALA A 54 3.42 -10.41 9.95
CA ALA A 54 2.76 -10.52 8.65
C ALA A 54 3.01 -11.90 7.99
N ASP A 55 4.22 -12.44 8.12
CA ASP A 55 4.57 -13.79 7.65
C ASP A 55 3.79 -14.87 8.41
N GLN A 56 3.69 -14.79 9.74
CA GLN A 56 2.90 -15.75 10.51
C GLN A 56 1.41 -15.69 10.15
N ARG A 57 0.83 -14.50 9.97
CA ARG A 57 -0.57 -14.35 9.52
C ARG A 57 -0.80 -14.91 8.13
N TYR A 58 0.16 -14.75 7.22
CA TYR A 58 0.14 -15.38 5.90
C TYR A 58 0.05 -16.92 6.04
N LEU A 59 0.93 -17.51 6.86
CA LEU A 59 0.95 -18.95 7.10
C LEU A 59 -0.36 -19.45 7.74
N ILE A 60 -0.90 -18.72 8.72
CA ILE A 60 -2.19 -19.02 9.35
C ILE A 60 -3.32 -19.01 8.32
N SER A 61 -3.37 -18.01 7.44
CA SER A 61 -4.41 -17.94 6.40
C SER A 61 -4.39 -19.16 5.48
N VAL A 62 -3.20 -19.55 4.99
CA VAL A 62 -3.06 -20.72 4.10
C VAL A 62 -3.37 -22.01 4.85
N ARG A 63 -2.82 -22.17 6.05
CA ARG A 63 -2.97 -23.39 6.84
C ARG A 63 -4.42 -23.61 7.29
N TYR A 64 -5.14 -22.55 7.64
CA TYR A 64 -6.54 -22.63 8.03
C TYR A 64 -7.40 -23.22 6.90
N GLN A 65 -7.15 -22.83 5.64
CA GLN A 65 -7.84 -23.41 4.50
C GLN A 65 -7.51 -24.91 4.32
N GLN A 66 -6.27 -25.33 4.54
CA GLN A 66 -5.88 -26.74 4.46
C GLN A 66 -6.53 -27.60 5.55
N LEU A 67 -6.63 -27.07 6.78
CA LEU A 67 -7.18 -27.82 7.92
C LEU A 67 -8.72 -27.88 7.90
N TYR A 68 -9.38 -26.80 7.47
CA TYR A 68 -10.84 -26.66 7.62
C TYR A 68 -11.61 -26.51 6.31
N GLY A 69 -10.92 -26.50 5.15
CA GLY A 69 -11.55 -26.38 3.84
C GLY A 69 -12.25 -25.04 3.57
N LYS A 70 -11.98 -24.02 4.38
CA LYS A 70 -12.61 -22.68 4.29
C LYS A 70 -11.54 -21.59 4.30
N GLU A 71 -11.69 -20.57 3.46
CA GLU A 71 -10.82 -19.40 3.53
C GLU A 71 -11.06 -18.63 4.84
N LEU A 72 -9.99 -18.37 5.59
CA LEU A 72 -10.07 -17.76 6.91
C LEU A 72 -10.81 -16.42 6.89
N PHE A 73 -10.51 -15.53 5.95
CA PHE A 73 -11.20 -14.24 5.86
C PHE A 73 -12.71 -14.37 5.64
N LYS A 74 -13.18 -15.43 4.96
CA LYS A 74 -14.62 -15.65 4.72
C LYS A 74 -15.32 -16.07 6.01
N VAL A 75 -14.65 -16.88 6.82
CA VAL A 75 -15.12 -17.22 8.18
C VAL A 75 -15.24 -15.95 8.99
N LEU A 76 -14.17 -15.16 9.12
CA LEU A 76 -14.19 -13.94 9.93
C LEU A 76 -15.21 -12.90 9.42
N LYS A 77 -15.45 -12.83 8.11
CA LYS A 77 -16.49 -11.97 7.53
C LYS A 77 -17.91 -12.34 8.00
N GLY A 78 -18.18 -13.62 8.25
CA GLY A 78 -19.48 -14.08 8.77
C GLY A 78 -19.65 -13.85 10.28
N GLU A 79 -18.53 -13.83 11.00
CA GLU A 79 -18.48 -13.77 12.47
C GLU A 79 -18.37 -12.34 13.01
N THR A 80 -17.81 -11.42 12.24
CA THR A 80 -17.45 -10.09 12.73
C THR A 80 -17.99 -8.97 11.83
N SER A 81 -18.16 -7.79 12.41
CA SER A 81 -18.71 -6.61 11.73
C SER A 81 -17.94 -5.34 12.07
N GLY A 82 -18.31 -4.22 11.43
CA GLY A 82 -17.66 -2.92 11.62
C GLY A 82 -16.17 -2.92 11.28
N ASP A 83 -15.45 -1.95 11.83
CA ASP A 83 -14.02 -1.74 11.54
C ASP A 83 -13.14 -2.85 12.10
N PHE A 84 -13.55 -3.43 13.24
CA PHE A 84 -12.91 -4.62 13.80
C PHE A 84 -12.94 -5.78 12.80
N GLY A 85 -14.13 -6.11 12.28
CA GLY A 85 -14.28 -7.17 11.29
C GLY A 85 -13.59 -6.83 9.96
N HIS A 86 -13.54 -5.56 9.57
CA HIS A 86 -12.82 -5.14 8.37
C HIS A 86 -11.31 -5.38 8.51
N LEU A 87 -10.69 -4.91 9.60
CA LEU A 87 -9.27 -5.10 9.86
C LEU A 87 -8.91 -6.59 10.01
N LEU A 88 -9.73 -7.37 10.73
CA LEU A 88 -9.56 -8.83 10.83
C LEU A 88 -9.50 -9.48 9.45
N GLN A 89 -10.44 -9.14 8.57
CA GLN A 89 -10.47 -9.68 7.21
C GLN A 89 -9.23 -9.30 6.40
N LEU A 90 -8.65 -8.11 6.60
CA LEU A 90 -7.42 -7.71 5.92
C LEU A 90 -6.21 -8.50 6.43
N ILE A 91 -6.06 -8.65 7.75
CA ILE A 91 -4.89 -9.33 8.33
C ILE A 91 -4.98 -10.87 8.24
N ALA A 92 -6.18 -11.42 8.02
CA ALA A 92 -6.41 -12.84 7.76
C ALA A 92 -6.24 -13.23 6.27
N ARG A 93 -5.60 -12.38 5.49
CA ARG A 93 -5.24 -12.63 4.09
C ARG A 93 -3.73 -12.46 3.90
N PRO A 94 -3.13 -13.16 2.95
CA PRO A 94 -1.88 -12.70 2.34
C PRO A 94 -1.97 -11.22 1.93
N LEU A 95 -0.89 -10.44 2.13
CA LEU A 95 -0.90 -9.01 1.81
C LEU A 95 -1.34 -8.70 0.35
N PRO A 96 -0.90 -9.44 -0.69
CA PRO A 96 -1.40 -9.23 -2.05
C PRO A 96 -2.92 -9.43 -2.19
N GLU A 97 -3.50 -10.38 -1.45
CA GLU A 97 -4.94 -10.61 -1.43
C GLU A 97 -5.68 -9.52 -0.65
N ALA A 98 -5.11 -9.03 0.44
CA ALA A 98 -5.65 -7.90 1.20
C ALA A 98 -5.68 -6.63 0.34
N GLU A 99 -4.61 -6.35 -0.40
CA GLU A 99 -4.54 -5.21 -1.32
C GLU A 99 -5.48 -5.36 -2.51
N ALA A 100 -5.59 -6.55 -3.10
CA ALA A 100 -6.59 -6.84 -4.12
C ALA A 100 -8.01 -6.59 -3.60
N ALA A 101 -8.29 -6.96 -2.34
CA ALA A 101 -9.58 -6.69 -1.69
C ALA A 101 -9.82 -5.21 -1.43
N ILE A 102 -8.78 -4.44 -1.07
CA ILE A 102 -8.88 -2.97 -0.91
C ILE A 102 -9.19 -2.33 -2.26
N ILE A 103 -8.49 -2.71 -3.33
CA ILE A 103 -8.77 -2.22 -4.68
C ILE A 103 -10.22 -2.55 -5.05
N ARG A 104 -10.64 -3.81 -4.89
CA ARG A 104 -12.00 -4.24 -5.22
C ARG A 104 -13.07 -3.48 -4.44
N LYS A 105 -12.81 -3.13 -3.17
CA LYS A 105 -13.71 -2.29 -2.36
C LYS A 105 -13.71 -0.84 -2.84
N ALA A 106 -12.56 -0.32 -3.25
CA ALA A 106 -12.40 1.05 -3.73
C ALA A 106 -13.00 1.28 -5.13
N THR A 107 -13.11 0.24 -5.95
CA THR A 107 -13.65 0.31 -7.32
C THR A 107 -15.03 -0.36 -7.45
N LYS A 108 -15.76 -0.58 -6.35
CA LYS A 108 -17.08 -1.20 -6.40
C LYS A 108 -18.09 -0.30 -5.70
N GLY A 109 -19.13 0.09 -6.43
CA GLY A 109 -20.24 0.89 -5.91
C GLY A 109 -20.39 2.19 -6.70
N LEU A 110 -21.09 3.16 -6.10
CA LEU A 110 -21.20 4.49 -6.68
C LEU A 110 -19.96 5.31 -6.32
N GLY A 111 -19.21 5.70 -7.34
CA GLY A 111 -17.95 6.42 -7.20
C GLY A 111 -16.77 5.51 -6.84
N THR A 112 -15.56 6.01 -7.11
CA THR A 112 -14.30 5.34 -6.79
C THR A 112 -13.71 5.96 -5.52
N LYS A 113 -12.95 5.18 -4.74
CA LYS A 113 -12.19 5.66 -3.57
C LYS A 113 -10.71 5.78 -3.92
N GLU A 114 -10.34 6.78 -4.72
CA GLU A 114 -9.00 6.99 -5.30
C GLU A 114 -7.91 7.06 -4.22
N LYS A 115 -8.23 7.60 -3.04
CA LYS A 115 -7.34 7.69 -1.89
C LYS A 115 -6.86 6.35 -1.33
N LEU A 116 -7.62 5.27 -1.55
CA LEU A 116 -7.20 3.91 -1.21
C LEU A 116 -6.36 3.27 -2.33
N LEU A 117 -6.48 3.77 -3.56
CA LEU A 117 -5.84 3.18 -4.73
C LEU A 117 -4.40 3.66 -4.91
N TYR A 118 -4.13 4.97 -4.86
CA TYR A 118 -2.80 5.47 -5.18
C TYR A 118 -1.71 4.94 -4.23
N PRO A 119 -1.92 4.78 -2.90
CA PRO A 119 -0.87 4.23 -2.04
C PRO A 119 -0.54 2.78 -2.40
N ILE A 120 -1.51 2.07 -2.98
CA ILE A 120 -1.39 0.67 -3.41
C ILE A 120 -0.71 0.62 -4.78
N ILE A 121 -1.15 1.37 -5.78
CA ILE A 121 -0.64 1.25 -7.17
C ILE A 121 0.72 1.93 -7.33
N MET A 122 0.87 3.13 -6.79
CA MET A 122 2.04 3.96 -7.03
C MET A 122 3.22 3.53 -6.16
N GLY A 123 4.44 3.67 -6.69
CA GLY A 123 5.65 3.44 -5.91
C GLY A 123 6.04 1.97 -5.71
N ARG A 124 5.51 1.04 -6.51
CA ARG A 124 5.83 -0.40 -6.43
C ARG A 124 7.09 -0.80 -7.18
N THR A 125 7.64 -1.95 -6.81
CA THR A 125 8.57 -2.69 -7.68
C THR A 125 7.80 -3.45 -8.77
N ASN A 126 8.47 -3.74 -9.89
CA ASN A 126 7.87 -4.55 -10.97
C ASN A 126 7.41 -5.93 -10.48
N VAL A 127 8.17 -6.55 -9.55
CA VAL A 127 7.86 -7.87 -8.98
C VAL A 127 6.57 -7.83 -8.16
N GLU A 128 6.44 -6.88 -7.23
CA GLU A 128 5.24 -6.77 -6.40
C GLU A 128 4.00 -6.39 -7.22
N LEU A 129 4.18 -5.57 -8.26
CA LEU A 129 3.09 -5.23 -9.15
C LEU A 129 2.63 -6.45 -9.97
N ALA A 130 3.56 -7.28 -10.45
CA ALA A 130 3.22 -8.52 -11.13
C ALA A 130 2.48 -9.50 -10.20
N ILE A 131 2.94 -9.65 -8.95
CA ILE A 131 2.25 -10.44 -7.93
C ILE A 131 0.82 -9.91 -7.70
N LEU A 132 0.66 -8.59 -7.50
CA LEU A 132 -0.67 -7.98 -7.29
C LEU A 132 -1.61 -8.27 -8.46
N ARG A 133 -1.15 -8.06 -9.71
CA ARG A 133 -1.96 -8.27 -10.91
C ARG A 133 -2.41 -9.73 -11.03
N LYS A 134 -1.49 -10.66 -10.80
CA LYS A 134 -1.78 -12.10 -10.79
C LYS A 134 -2.82 -12.44 -9.71
N THR A 135 -2.59 -12.01 -8.46
CA THR A 135 -3.50 -12.25 -7.35
C THR A 135 -4.89 -11.65 -7.59
N TYR A 136 -4.96 -10.44 -8.14
CA TYR A 136 -6.23 -9.78 -8.46
C TYR A 136 -7.04 -10.58 -9.50
N TYR A 137 -6.37 -11.05 -10.57
CA TYR A 137 -6.98 -11.91 -11.58
C TYR A 137 -7.46 -13.24 -10.99
N GLU A 138 -6.64 -13.93 -10.20
CA GLU A 138 -6.98 -15.21 -9.57
C GLU A 138 -8.19 -15.09 -8.62
N LYS A 139 -8.31 -13.97 -7.89
CA LYS A 139 -9.41 -13.78 -6.93
C LYS A 139 -10.71 -13.29 -7.56
N TYR A 140 -10.64 -12.50 -8.63
CA TYR A 140 -11.81 -11.81 -9.17
C TYR A 140 -12.13 -12.12 -10.63
N GLY A 141 -11.28 -12.85 -11.34
CA GLY A 141 -11.48 -13.21 -12.75
C GLY A 141 -11.37 -12.03 -13.73
N HIS A 142 -10.80 -10.90 -13.30
CA HIS A 142 -10.66 -9.68 -14.10
C HIS A 142 -9.22 -9.17 -14.05
N ASP A 143 -8.70 -8.65 -15.17
CA ASP A 143 -7.40 -7.97 -15.17
C ASP A 143 -7.49 -6.65 -14.39
N LEU A 144 -6.48 -6.39 -13.57
CA LEU A 144 -6.41 -5.19 -12.74
C LEU A 144 -6.35 -3.90 -13.59
N GLY A 145 -5.58 -3.92 -14.67
CA GLY A 145 -5.46 -2.79 -15.60
C GLY A 145 -6.80 -2.50 -16.28
N SER A 146 -7.48 -3.52 -16.79
CA SER A 146 -8.82 -3.37 -17.35
C SER A 146 -9.85 -2.88 -16.34
N THR A 147 -9.77 -3.33 -15.08
CA THR A 147 -10.65 -2.84 -14.02
C THR A 147 -10.43 -1.33 -13.81
N LEU A 148 -9.18 -0.91 -13.61
CA LEU A 148 -8.87 0.50 -13.36
C LEU A 148 -9.11 1.37 -14.60
N ASP A 149 -8.96 0.84 -15.82
CA ASP A 149 -9.32 1.52 -17.06
C ASP A 149 -10.82 1.87 -17.12
N GLY A 150 -11.69 0.96 -16.66
CA GLY A 150 -13.14 1.16 -16.66
C GLY A 150 -13.66 2.04 -15.54
N GLU A 151 -12.97 2.05 -14.39
CA GLU A 151 -13.43 2.70 -13.15
C GLU A 151 -12.86 4.12 -12.95
N LEU A 152 -11.83 4.49 -13.73
CA LEU A 152 -11.15 5.79 -13.63
C LEU A 152 -11.34 6.63 -14.88
N SER A 153 -11.12 7.94 -14.73
CA SER A 153 -11.15 8.89 -15.85
C SER A 153 -10.05 9.94 -15.71
N GLY A 154 -9.94 10.81 -16.72
CA GLY A 154 -9.01 11.94 -16.71
C GLY A 154 -7.54 11.54 -16.52
N ASP A 155 -6.77 12.43 -15.88
CA ASP A 155 -5.34 12.24 -15.71
C ASP A 155 -5.00 11.14 -14.71
N LEU A 156 -5.86 10.87 -13.72
CA LEU A 156 -5.64 9.76 -12.80
C LEU A 156 -5.62 8.42 -13.55
N LYS A 157 -6.55 8.22 -14.49
CA LYS A 157 -6.54 7.06 -15.39
C LYS A 157 -5.23 6.97 -16.16
N LYS A 158 -4.76 8.09 -16.75
CA LYS A 158 -3.47 8.13 -17.47
C LYS A 158 -2.30 7.72 -16.56
N VAL A 159 -2.24 8.25 -15.33
CA VAL A 159 -1.18 7.95 -14.35
C VAL A 159 -1.17 6.47 -14.00
N PHE A 160 -2.32 5.89 -13.65
CA PHE A 160 -2.39 4.49 -13.22
C PHE A 160 -2.08 3.55 -14.38
N LEU A 161 -2.64 3.79 -15.57
CA LEU A 161 -2.35 2.95 -16.72
C LEU A 161 -0.88 3.02 -17.12
N ALA A 162 -0.25 4.19 -17.08
CA ALA A 162 1.18 4.32 -17.32
C ALA A 162 1.98 3.51 -16.29
N SER A 163 1.64 3.58 -15.00
CA SER A 163 2.29 2.79 -13.95
C SER A 163 2.05 1.28 -14.06
N LEU A 164 0.95 0.83 -14.66
CA LEU A 164 0.61 -0.59 -14.82
C LEU A 164 1.21 -1.22 -16.09
N GLN A 165 1.36 -0.41 -17.14
CA GLN A 165 1.77 -0.86 -18.47
C GLN A 165 3.27 -0.67 -18.72
N ALA A 166 3.89 0.35 -18.10
CA ALA A 166 5.31 0.60 -18.23
C ALA A 166 6.08 -0.01 -17.03
N PRO A 167 7.06 -0.90 -17.27
CA PRO A 167 7.91 -1.38 -16.19
C PRO A 167 8.77 -0.23 -15.66
N LEU A 168 8.91 -0.15 -14.33
CA LEU A 168 9.92 0.69 -13.69
C LEU A 168 11.30 0.26 -14.21
N GLU A 169 12.09 1.20 -14.72
CA GLU A 169 13.42 0.89 -15.24
C GLU A 169 14.32 0.40 -14.08
N GLN A 170 15.16 -0.60 -14.36
CA GLN A 170 16.17 -1.00 -13.39
C GLN A 170 17.27 0.06 -13.36
N PHE A 171 17.63 0.53 -12.16
CA PHE A 171 18.72 1.49 -12.04
C PHE A 171 20.02 0.92 -12.61
N ASN A 172 20.60 1.66 -13.54
CA ASN A 172 21.86 1.37 -14.21
C ASN A 172 22.69 2.67 -14.28
N PRO A 173 23.81 2.79 -13.57
CA PRO A 173 24.60 4.03 -13.53
C PRO A 173 25.18 4.44 -14.89
N ALA A 174 25.32 3.52 -15.85
CA ALA A 174 25.79 3.85 -17.21
C ALA A 174 24.70 4.52 -18.06
N LEU A 175 23.41 4.28 -17.75
CA LEU A 175 22.27 4.87 -18.47
C LEU A 175 21.68 6.07 -17.72
N HIS A 176 21.66 6.00 -16.39
CA HIS A 176 21.11 7.01 -15.49
C HIS A 176 22.22 7.95 -15.01
N THR A 177 22.88 8.60 -15.98
CA THR A 177 23.98 9.52 -15.75
C THR A 177 23.48 10.90 -15.32
N PRO A 178 24.34 11.78 -14.77
CA PRO A 178 23.99 13.18 -14.50
C PRO A 178 23.46 13.91 -15.74
N GLN A 179 24.03 13.66 -16.92
CA GLN A 179 23.58 14.25 -18.18
C GLN A 179 22.17 13.79 -18.56
N ARG A 180 21.85 12.50 -18.33
CA ARG A 180 20.49 12.00 -18.53
C ARG A 180 19.52 12.63 -17.53
N ALA A 181 19.92 12.76 -16.26
CA ALA A 181 19.09 13.40 -15.24
C ALA A 181 18.78 14.86 -15.59
N GLU A 182 19.78 15.59 -16.10
CA GLU A 182 19.61 16.95 -16.62
C GLU A 182 18.69 17.03 -17.84
N ALA A 183 18.77 16.06 -18.75
CA ALA A 183 17.92 15.99 -19.92
C ALA A 183 16.46 15.71 -19.53
N ASP A 184 16.22 14.77 -18.62
CA ASP A 184 14.88 14.45 -18.13
C ASP A 184 14.30 15.61 -17.29
N ALA A 185 15.12 16.30 -16.49
CA ALA A 185 14.70 17.52 -15.79
C ALA A 185 14.27 18.63 -16.77
N HIS A 186 15.02 18.82 -17.86
CA HIS A 186 14.66 19.77 -18.91
C HIS A 186 13.39 19.36 -19.66
N ALA A 187 13.21 18.06 -19.93
CA ALA A 187 12.01 17.52 -20.54
C ALA A 187 10.77 17.73 -19.65
N LEU A 188 10.88 17.49 -18.34
CA LEU A 188 9.83 17.80 -17.36
C LEU A 188 9.50 19.29 -17.33
N TYR A 189 10.50 20.17 -17.40
CA TYR A 189 10.26 21.62 -17.46
C TYR A 189 9.48 21.99 -18.73
N LYS A 190 9.93 21.51 -19.89
CA LYS A 190 9.25 21.74 -21.17
C LYS A 190 7.84 21.15 -21.21
N ALA A 191 7.60 20.04 -20.51
CA ALA A 191 6.30 19.40 -20.43
C ALA A 191 5.34 20.10 -19.47
N GLY A 192 5.83 20.87 -18.50
CA GLY A 192 5.01 21.64 -17.55
C GLY A 192 5.30 23.14 -17.61
N GLN A 193 5.95 23.69 -16.58
CA GLN A 193 6.20 25.12 -16.37
C GLN A 193 6.75 25.91 -17.58
N GLY A 194 7.43 25.26 -18.52
CA GLY A 194 7.96 25.87 -19.74
C GLY A 194 6.93 26.04 -20.88
N ARG A 195 5.66 25.67 -20.68
CA ARG A 195 4.60 25.78 -21.70
C ARG A 195 3.27 26.26 -21.09
N LEU A 196 2.32 26.62 -21.96
CA LEU A 196 0.92 26.80 -21.57
C LEU A 196 0.22 25.44 -21.55
N GLY A 197 -0.44 25.11 -20.43
CA GLY A 197 -0.96 23.77 -20.17
C GLY A 197 0.14 22.76 -19.85
N THR A 198 -0.19 21.48 -19.81
CA THR A 198 0.74 20.41 -19.46
C THR A 198 0.75 19.35 -20.56
N ASP A 199 1.93 18.82 -20.90
CA ASP A 199 2.08 17.57 -21.67
C ASP A 199 2.07 16.42 -20.67
N GLU A 200 0.88 15.97 -20.29
CA GLU A 200 0.73 15.00 -19.21
C GLU A 200 1.40 13.68 -19.56
N ARG A 201 1.36 13.27 -20.84
CA ARG A 201 1.99 12.02 -21.29
C ARG A 201 3.49 12.03 -21.03
N THR A 202 4.20 13.07 -21.48
CA THR A 202 5.66 13.16 -21.27
C THR A 202 5.97 13.26 -19.78
N PHE A 203 5.21 14.08 -19.04
CA PHE A 203 5.43 14.29 -17.62
C PHE A 203 5.24 13.00 -16.81
N ILE A 204 4.11 12.33 -17.00
CA ILE A 204 3.77 11.07 -16.32
C ILE A 204 4.79 9.99 -16.67
N ASN A 205 5.11 9.80 -17.96
CA ASN A 205 6.02 8.74 -18.39
C ASN A 205 7.39 8.86 -17.71
N ILE A 206 7.98 10.06 -17.68
CA ILE A 206 9.28 10.27 -17.02
C ILE A 206 9.18 9.89 -15.53
N LEU A 207 8.12 10.32 -14.84
CA LEU A 207 7.99 10.05 -13.40
C LEU A 207 7.76 8.56 -13.10
N VAL A 208 6.91 7.87 -13.86
CA VAL A 208 6.53 6.47 -13.56
C VAL A 208 7.60 5.45 -13.94
N THR A 209 8.42 5.70 -14.97
CA THR A 209 9.46 4.75 -15.39
C THR A 209 10.81 4.98 -14.70
N SER A 210 11.04 6.18 -14.14
CA SER A 210 12.34 6.52 -13.52
C SER A 210 12.60 5.74 -12.23
N PRO A 211 13.75 5.06 -12.09
CA PRO A 211 14.13 4.44 -10.83
C PRO A 211 14.38 5.53 -9.77
N PRO A 212 14.16 5.23 -8.47
CA PRO A 212 14.25 6.24 -7.41
C PRO A 212 15.56 7.01 -7.34
N GLN A 213 16.69 6.34 -7.60
CA GLN A 213 18.02 6.97 -7.62
C GLN A 213 18.12 8.00 -8.75
N HIS A 214 17.62 7.66 -9.94
CA HIS A 214 17.57 8.59 -11.06
C HIS A 214 16.62 9.75 -10.79
N LEU A 215 15.43 9.47 -10.24
CA LEU A 215 14.44 10.51 -9.95
C LEU A 215 14.93 11.52 -8.90
N ARG A 216 15.78 11.10 -7.95
CA ARG A 216 16.50 12.01 -7.04
C ARG A 216 17.48 12.92 -7.80
N ALA A 217 18.29 12.36 -8.69
CA ALA A 217 19.22 13.15 -9.52
C ALA A 217 18.48 14.11 -10.45
N VAL A 218 17.35 13.68 -11.04
CA VAL A 218 16.46 14.53 -11.85
C VAL A 218 15.94 15.68 -11.00
N ASN A 219 15.49 15.42 -9.76
CA ASN A 219 15.03 16.46 -8.85
C ASN A 219 16.13 17.47 -8.51
N GLU A 220 17.36 17.02 -8.26
CA GLU A 220 18.51 17.92 -8.02
C GLU A 220 18.80 18.81 -9.24
N ALA A 221 18.83 18.22 -10.44
CA ALA A 221 19.03 18.96 -11.68
C ALA A 221 17.88 19.97 -11.94
N TYR A 222 16.65 19.59 -11.64
CA TYR A 222 15.46 20.44 -11.77
C TYR A 222 15.53 21.62 -10.79
N VAL A 223 15.93 21.41 -9.54
CA VAL A 223 16.16 22.48 -8.55
C VAL A 223 17.23 23.44 -9.02
N HIS A 224 18.35 22.93 -9.53
CA HIS A 224 19.44 23.76 -10.01
C HIS A 224 19.01 24.68 -11.17
N LYS A 225 18.31 24.13 -12.17
CA LYS A 225 17.94 24.85 -13.41
C LYS A 225 16.66 25.68 -13.28
N CYS A 226 15.61 25.14 -12.66
CA CYS A 226 14.28 25.73 -12.64
C CYS A 226 13.96 26.48 -11.33
N LYS A 227 14.86 26.41 -10.33
CA LYS A 227 14.64 26.97 -8.98
C LYS A 227 13.32 26.50 -8.34
N SER A 228 12.90 25.30 -8.72
CA SER A 228 11.69 24.61 -8.28
C SER A 228 12.05 23.13 -8.10
N ASP A 229 11.30 22.38 -7.30
CA ASP A 229 11.50 20.94 -7.11
C ASP A 229 10.37 20.15 -7.80
N LEU A 230 10.55 18.84 -7.97
CA LEU A 230 9.55 18.01 -8.65
C LEU A 230 8.21 17.95 -7.90
N ILE A 231 8.22 18.08 -6.58
CA ILE A 231 7.00 18.14 -5.77
C ILE A 231 6.20 19.38 -6.16
N LYS A 232 6.83 20.56 -6.20
CA LYS A 232 6.19 21.81 -6.63
C LYS A 232 5.79 21.78 -8.10
N ALA A 233 6.57 21.13 -8.96
CA ALA A 233 6.21 20.97 -10.36
C ALA A 233 4.90 20.17 -10.49
N VAL A 234 4.79 19.00 -9.84
CA VAL A 234 3.53 18.23 -9.86
C VAL A 234 2.34 19.05 -9.37
N LYS A 235 2.47 19.79 -8.26
CA LYS A 235 1.40 20.64 -7.72
C LYS A 235 0.92 21.77 -8.63
N LYS A 236 1.76 22.21 -9.56
CA LYS A 236 1.43 23.28 -10.51
C LYS A 236 0.75 22.73 -11.75
N GLU A 237 1.15 21.53 -12.17
CA GLU A 237 0.75 20.94 -13.45
C GLU A 237 -0.48 20.01 -13.33
N PHE A 238 -0.69 19.43 -12.15
CA PHE A 238 -1.78 18.49 -11.90
C PHE A 238 -2.68 18.99 -10.77
N SER A 239 -3.90 18.48 -10.73
CA SER A 239 -4.85 18.73 -9.65
C SER A 239 -5.60 17.45 -9.27
N GLY A 240 -6.28 17.48 -8.12
CA GLY A 240 -7.14 16.40 -7.65
C GLY A 240 -6.37 15.09 -7.43
N ASP A 241 -7.00 13.96 -7.75
CA ASP A 241 -6.42 12.64 -7.44
C ASP A 241 -5.17 12.31 -8.29
N ALA A 242 -5.06 12.88 -9.48
CA ALA A 242 -3.85 12.73 -10.32
C ALA A 242 -2.64 13.41 -9.65
N GLU A 243 -2.84 14.60 -9.07
CA GLU A 243 -1.83 15.28 -8.27
C GLU A 243 -1.44 14.43 -7.06
N ASP A 244 -2.42 13.93 -6.28
CA ASP A 244 -2.17 13.11 -5.10
C ASP A 244 -1.36 11.84 -5.45
N ALA A 245 -1.69 11.17 -6.55
CA ALA A 245 -1.00 9.97 -7.02
C ALA A 245 0.45 10.25 -7.45
N LEU A 246 0.68 11.29 -8.26
CA LEU A 246 2.02 11.67 -8.71
C LEU A 246 2.88 12.21 -7.57
N LEU A 247 2.28 12.98 -6.65
CA LEU A 247 2.96 13.43 -5.44
C LEU A 247 3.38 12.26 -4.57
N PHE A 248 2.50 11.27 -4.39
CA PHE A 248 2.86 10.07 -3.65
C PHE A 248 4.03 9.33 -4.32
N LEU A 249 4.00 9.14 -5.65
CA LEU A 249 5.08 8.51 -6.41
C LEU A 249 6.42 9.24 -6.24
N VAL A 250 6.46 10.55 -6.51
CA VAL A 250 7.68 11.35 -6.42
C VAL A 250 8.22 11.32 -5.00
N ARG A 251 7.36 11.48 -3.98
CA ARG A 251 7.79 11.46 -2.59
C ARG A 251 8.20 10.07 -2.11
N MET A 252 7.66 8.99 -2.68
CA MET A 252 8.16 7.63 -2.43
C MET A 252 9.60 7.45 -2.92
N ALA A 253 10.01 8.16 -3.98
CA ALA A 253 11.40 8.16 -4.42
C ALA A 253 12.29 9.05 -3.53
N LEU A 254 11.84 10.27 -3.20
CA LEU A 254 12.64 11.26 -2.50
C LEU A 254 12.69 11.05 -0.97
N GLU A 255 11.55 10.74 -0.36
CA GLU A 255 11.35 10.76 1.09
C GLU A 255 10.29 9.71 1.54
N PRO A 256 10.51 8.40 1.30
CA PRO A 256 9.49 7.35 1.47
C PRO A 256 8.89 7.28 2.88
N LEU A 257 9.71 7.31 3.93
CA LEU A 257 9.22 7.24 5.32
C LEU A 257 8.41 8.50 5.71
N GLU A 258 8.75 9.65 5.12
CA GLU A 258 8.08 10.93 5.38
C GLU A 258 6.70 11.03 4.72
N VAL A 259 6.56 10.50 3.49
CA VAL A 259 5.27 10.45 2.80
C VAL A 259 4.35 9.40 3.43
N ILE A 260 4.88 8.24 3.85
CA ILE A 260 4.08 7.22 4.53
C ILE A 260 3.66 7.70 5.94
N SER A 261 4.52 8.39 6.67
CA SER A 261 4.13 9.06 7.93
C SER A 261 3.00 10.07 7.70
N GLY A 262 3.06 10.81 6.60
CA GLY A 262 1.99 11.72 6.18
C GLY A 262 0.71 11.01 5.78
N LEU A 263 0.81 9.82 5.18
CA LEU A 263 -0.35 8.99 4.84
C LEU A 263 -1.10 8.55 6.11
N PHE A 264 -0.39 8.06 7.13
CA PHE A 264 -1.00 7.75 8.44
C PHE A 264 -1.64 8.97 9.07
N GLU A 265 -0.99 10.14 9.07
CA GLU A 265 -1.61 11.34 9.64
C GLU A 265 -2.88 11.74 8.88
N LYS A 266 -2.90 11.62 7.55
CA LYS A 266 -4.09 11.94 6.73
C LYS A 266 -5.31 11.11 7.13
N THR A 267 -5.14 9.87 7.61
CA THR A 267 -6.29 9.01 7.99
C THR A 267 -6.92 9.43 9.32
N MET A 268 -6.22 10.21 10.13
CA MET A 268 -6.65 10.60 11.49
C MET A 268 -6.82 12.11 11.63
N LYS A 269 -6.49 12.91 10.61
CA LYS A 269 -6.52 14.37 10.71
C LYS A 269 -7.93 14.88 10.42
N GLY A 270 -8.47 15.68 11.34
CA GLY A 270 -9.76 16.36 11.16
C GLY A 270 -10.80 15.87 12.16
N PHE A 271 -12.07 15.94 11.76
CA PHE A 271 -13.16 15.39 12.56
C PHE A 271 -13.41 13.93 12.14
N GLY A 272 -13.26 13.01 13.10
CA GLY A 272 -13.34 11.57 12.85
C GLY A 272 -12.04 10.99 12.29
N THR A 273 -12.08 9.69 12.03
CA THR A 273 -11.00 8.91 11.43
C THR A 273 -11.51 8.24 10.16
N ASP A 274 -10.62 7.99 9.20
CA ASP A 274 -10.87 7.12 8.05
C ASP A 274 -10.36 5.72 8.41
N GLU A 275 -11.20 4.90 9.04
CA GLU A 275 -10.85 3.56 9.53
C GLU A 275 -10.48 2.60 8.39
N ASP A 276 -11.06 2.79 7.20
CA ASP A 276 -10.73 2.06 5.98
C ASP A 276 -9.27 2.33 5.58
N ALA A 277 -8.90 3.61 5.44
CA ALA A 277 -7.56 4.01 5.06
C ALA A 277 -6.53 3.71 6.16
N LEU A 278 -6.89 3.87 7.43
CA LEU A 278 -6.01 3.56 8.57
C LEU A 278 -5.71 2.06 8.63
N SER A 279 -6.72 1.21 8.46
CA SER A 279 -6.55 -0.24 8.41
C SER A 279 -5.71 -0.65 7.21
N ALA A 280 -5.97 -0.08 6.03
CA ALA A 280 -5.18 -0.34 4.83
C ALA A 280 -3.70 0.07 5.00
N ALA A 281 -3.44 1.25 5.57
CA ALA A 281 -2.09 1.73 5.82
C ALA A 281 -1.34 0.84 6.82
N LEU A 282 -1.99 0.47 7.93
CA LEU A 282 -1.38 -0.42 8.92
C LEU A 282 -0.98 -1.76 8.32
N VAL A 283 -1.89 -2.39 7.57
CA VAL A 283 -1.66 -3.72 6.99
C VAL A 283 -0.56 -3.67 5.91
N ARG A 284 -0.60 -2.67 5.03
CA ARG A 284 0.38 -2.51 3.94
C ARG A 284 1.79 -2.20 4.44
N TYR A 285 1.91 -1.36 5.46
CA TYR A 285 3.21 -0.86 5.93
C TYR A 285 3.71 -1.53 7.21
N HIS A 286 3.06 -2.60 7.69
CA HIS A 286 3.44 -3.32 8.91
C HIS A 286 4.95 -3.68 8.94
N MET A 287 5.48 -4.21 7.84
CA MET A 287 6.88 -4.64 7.71
C MET A 287 7.92 -3.53 7.98
N ILE A 288 7.54 -2.27 7.79
CA ILE A 288 8.44 -1.11 7.91
C ILE A 288 7.99 -0.13 9.01
N LEU A 289 7.03 -0.52 9.87
CA LEU A 289 6.52 0.36 10.92
C LEU A 289 7.61 0.84 11.88
N ASN A 290 8.61 0.01 12.16
CA ASN A 290 9.74 0.37 13.02
C ASN A 290 10.55 1.54 12.46
N ASP A 291 10.65 1.66 11.13
CA ASP A 291 11.32 2.78 10.46
C ASP A 291 10.43 4.02 10.39
N ILE A 292 9.11 3.84 10.27
CA ILE A 292 8.12 4.94 10.22
C ILE A 292 8.00 5.66 11.56
N ARG A 293 7.98 4.91 12.67
CA ARG A 293 7.78 5.43 14.04
C ARG A 293 8.67 6.65 14.38
N PRO A 294 10.01 6.59 14.26
CA PRO A 294 10.87 7.73 14.60
C PRO A 294 10.66 8.92 13.66
N VAL A 295 10.40 8.68 12.38
CA VAL A 295 10.13 9.74 11.38
C VAL A 295 8.83 10.46 11.70
N TYR A 296 7.76 9.71 11.97
CA TYR A 296 6.49 10.26 12.38
C TYR A 296 6.62 11.10 13.66
N LYS A 297 7.31 10.59 14.69
CA LYS A 297 7.55 11.31 15.93
C LYS A 297 8.28 12.63 15.69
N LYS A 298 9.36 12.60 14.90
CA LYS A 298 10.16 13.79 14.56
C LYS A 298 9.30 14.86 13.88
N LYS A 299 8.39 14.45 13.00
CA LYS A 299 7.55 15.35 12.20
C LYS A 299 6.37 15.94 12.94
N TYR A 300 5.69 15.12 13.75
CA TYR A 300 4.41 15.48 14.36
C TYR A 300 4.49 15.72 15.88
N GLY A 301 5.67 15.50 16.49
CA GLY A 301 5.90 15.72 17.92
C GLY A 301 5.18 14.72 18.85
N LYS A 302 4.61 13.64 18.30
CA LYS A 302 3.87 12.61 19.04
C LYS A 302 4.10 11.23 18.44
N GLU A 303 4.03 10.20 19.28
CA GLU A 303 4.17 8.80 18.83
C GLU A 303 3.00 8.39 17.94
N LEU A 304 3.27 7.74 16.79
CA LEU A 304 2.21 7.23 15.90
C LEU A 304 1.27 6.28 16.63
N ARG A 305 1.80 5.41 17.49
CA ARG A 305 0.99 4.51 18.32
C ARG A 305 0.03 5.27 19.23
N GLY A 306 0.51 6.33 19.87
CA GLY A 306 -0.29 7.19 20.74
C GLY A 306 -1.32 7.99 19.96
N ARG A 307 -0.95 8.48 18.77
CA ARG A 307 -1.88 9.12 17.82
C ARG A 307 -3.04 8.20 17.50
N ILE A 308 -2.78 6.95 17.13
CA ILE A 308 -3.82 5.98 16.78
C ILE A 308 -4.67 5.63 18.00
N HIS A 309 -4.06 5.37 19.15
CA HIS A 309 -4.78 5.04 20.38
C HIS A 309 -5.85 6.09 20.74
N GLY A 310 -5.56 7.37 20.50
CA GLY A 310 -6.49 8.47 20.78
C GLY A 310 -7.65 8.62 19.79
N GLU A 311 -7.57 7.98 18.62
CA GLU A 311 -8.54 8.15 17.53
C GLU A 311 -9.55 7.02 17.41
N VAL A 312 -9.19 5.82 17.88
CA VAL A 312 -10.02 4.63 17.72
C VAL A 312 -10.49 4.06 19.07
N SER A 313 -11.51 3.21 19.06
CA SER A 313 -12.13 2.66 20.28
C SER A 313 -12.50 1.17 20.13
N GLY A 314 -13.00 0.57 21.22
CA GLY A 314 -13.47 -0.82 21.24
C GLY A 314 -12.44 -1.88 20.84
N ASP A 315 -12.91 -2.99 20.29
CA ASP A 315 -12.06 -4.10 19.84
C ASP A 315 -11.28 -3.77 18.57
N TYR A 316 -11.78 -2.83 17.75
CA TYR A 316 -11.01 -2.28 16.64
C TYR A 316 -9.69 -1.67 17.12
N LYS A 317 -9.73 -0.81 18.16
CA LYS A 317 -8.51 -0.28 18.78
C LYS A 317 -7.59 -1.37 19.30
N LYS A 318 -8.13 -2.35 20.03
CA LYS A 318 -7.32 -3.44 20.60
C LYS A 318 -6.60 -4.23 19.51
N LEU A 319 -7.30 -4.58 18.44
CA LEU A 319 -6.73 -5.28 17.29
C LEU A 319 -5.69 -4.45 16.55
N LEU A 320 -6.02 -3.19 16.26
CA LEU A 320 -5.14 -2.28 15.54
C LEU A 320 -3.82 -2.10 16.29
N LEU A 321 -3.87 -1.85 17.59
CA LEU A 321 -2.67 -1.71 18.40
C LEU A 321 -1.91 -3.04 18.55
N ALA A 322 -2.60 -4.17 18.64
CA ALA A 322 -1.94 -5.48 18.64
C ALA A 322 -1.15 -5.72 17.35
N VAL A 323 -1.75 -5.44 16.19
CA VAL A 323 -1.09 -5.53 14.87
C VAL A 323 0.06 -4.52 14.78
N PHE A 324 -0.14 -3.30 15.25
CA PHE A 324 0.89 -2.27 15.27
C PHE A 324 2.11 -2.68 16.09
N ASP A 325 1.89 -3.35 17.23
CA ASP A 325 2.93 -3.79 18.17
C ASP A 325 3.54 -5.16 17.81
N ALA A 326 2.93 -5.91 16.89
CA ALA A 326 3.42 -7.22 16.48
C ALA A 326 4.79 -7.16 15.80
N PRO A 327 5.61 -8.22 15.90
CA PRO A 327 6.90 -8.30 15.23
C PRO A 327 6.75 -8.08 13.71
N ASN A 328 7.72 -7.38 13.10
CA ASN A 328 7.72 -7.19 11.65
C ASN A 328 8.03 -8.50 10.91
N TYR A 329 8.78 -9.42 11.52
CA TYR A 329 9.17 -10.74 11.00
C TYR A 329 8.81 -11.82 12.01
#